data_AF-A0A2A4TQZ1-F1
#
_entry.id   AF-A0A2A4TQZ1-F1
#
_cell.length_a   1.000
_cell.length_b   1.000
_cell.length_c   1.000
_cell.angle_alpha   90.00
_cell.angle_beta   90.00
_cell.angle_gamma   90.00
#
_symmetry.space_group_name_H-M   'P 1'
#
loop_
_entity.id
_entity.type
_entity.pdbx_description
1 polymer ?
#
loop_
_entity_poly.entity_id
_entity_poly.type
_entity_poly.pdbx_seq_one_letter_code
_entity_poly.pdbx_strand_id
1 'polypeptide(L)' 'MFTKLQYLTPRHLLSRLAGIIANCKLTWVRDRTIGYFLKRHHPNMAETKRQEIAEYTCFNDFFTRTLLPEARPIDP' A
#
# COMPACT_ATOMS: atom_id res chain seq x y z
N MET A 1 -9.13 -20.41 -19.96
CA MET A 1 -10.06 -20.63 -18.82
C MET A 1 -10.10 -19.45 -17.81
N PHE A 2 -9.11 -18.56 -17.74
CA PHE A 2 -9.08 -17.40 -16.81
C PHE A 2 -9.96 -16.19 -17.19
N THR A 3 -10.34 -16.06 -18.45
CA THR A 3 -11.04 -14.88 -18.99
C THR A 3 -12.51 -14.77 -18.54
N LYS A 4 -13.18 -15.90 -18.29
CA LYS A 4 -14.58 -15.91 -17.83
C LYS A 4 -14.73 -15.29 -16.44
N LEU A 5 -13.75 -15.53 -15.56
CA LEU A 5 -13.75 -14.98 -14.20
C LEU A 5 -13.57 -13.45 -14.21
N GLN A 6 -12.67 -12.91 -15.06
CA GLN A 6 -12.49 -11.45 -15.18
C GLN A 6 -13.74 -10.72 -15.69
N TYR A 7 -14.57 -11.37 -16.51
CA TYR A 7 -15.79 -10.79 -17.06
C TYR A 7 -16.91 -10.70 -16.01
N LEU A 8 -17.03 -11.70 -15.15
CA LEU A 8 -17.99 -11.74 -14.04
C LEU A 8 -17.55 -10.90 -12.84
N THR A 9 -16.25 -10.62 -12.73
CA THR A 9 -15.73 -9.87 -11.59
C THR A 9 -16.16 -8.41 -11.71
N PRO A 10 -16.87 -7.84 -10.71
CA PRO A 10 -17.18 -6.41 -10.69
C PRO A 10 -15.89 -5.66 -10.31
N ARG A 11 -14.98 -5.51 -11.28
CA ARG A 11 -13.65 -4.91 -11.10
C ARG A 11 -13.73 -3.52 -10.46
N HIS A 12 -14.73 -2.73 -10.85
CA HIS A 12 -14.98 -1.42 -10.26
C HIS A 12 -15.39 -1.49 -8.79
N LEU A 13 -16.22 -2.48 -8.40
CA LEU A 13 -16.62 -2.64 -7.00
C LEU A 13 -15.43 -3.07 -6.14
N LEU A 14 -14.66 -4.04 -6.60
CA LEU A 14 -13.44 -4.46 -5.90
C LEU A 14 -12.44 -3.31 -5.75
N SER A 15 -12.24 -2.53 -6.82
CA SER A 15 -11.34 -1.37 -6.76
C SER A 15 -11.84 -0.31 -5.78
N ARG A 16 -13.16 -0.06 -5.71
CA ARG A 16 -13.75 0.87 -4.74
C ARG A 16 -13.61 0.36 -3.31
N LEU A 17 -13.89 -0.93 -3.07
CA LEU A 17 -13.73 -1.54 -1.75
C LEU A 17 -12.28 -1.49 -1.28
N ALA A 18 -11.33 -1.84 -2.16
CA ALA A 18 -9.91 -1.72 -1.88
C ALA A 18 -9.52 -0.27 -1.55
N GLY A 19 -10.04 0.71 -2.30
CA GLY A 19 -9.81 2.13 -2.02
C GLY A 19 -10.39 2.58 -0.67
N ILE A 20 -11.57 2.10 -0.29
CA ILE A 20 -12.18 2.40 1.03
C ILE A 20 -11.32 1.81 2.16
N ILE A 21 -10.89 0.55 2.03
CA ILE A 21 -10.02 -0.11 3.01
C ILE A 21 -8.68 0.62 3.08
N ALA A 22 -8.09 0.98 1.94
CA ALA A 22 -6.80 1.66 1.87
C ALA A 22 -6.84 3.05 2.54
N ASN A 23 -7.96 3.77 2.43
CA ASN A 23 -8.16 5.07 3.07
C ASN A 23 -8.71 5.00 4.50
N CYS A 24 -8.96 3.80 5.02
CA CYS A 24 -9.45 3.61 6.37
C CYS A 24 -8.37 4.03 7.39
N LYS A 25 -8.73 4.93 8.30
CA LYS A 25 -7.84 5.45 9.36
C LYS A 25 -7.89 4.65 10.66
N LEU A 26 -8.63 3.53 10.68
CA LEU A 26 -8.68 2.66 11.84
C LEU A 26 -7.32 2.00 12.05
N THR A 27 -6.72 2.23 13.22
CA THR A 27 -5.36 1.76 13.58
C THR A 27 -5.18 0.27 13.31
N TRP A 28 -6.14 -0.57 13.73
CA TRP A 28 -6.06 -2.02 13.52
C TRP A 28 -6.16 -2.44 12.04
N VAL A 29 -6.92 -1.70 11.21
CA VAL A 29 -7.04 -1.97 9.77
C VAL A 29 -5.74 -1.61 9.08
N ARG A 30 -5.23 -0.41 9.35
CA ARG A 30 -3.95 0.09 8.85
C ARG A 30 -2.82 -0.88 9.21
N ASP A 31 -2.66 -1.22 10.49
CA ASP A 31 -1.53 -2.06 10.95
C ASP A 31 -1.59 -3.46 10.37
N ARG A 32 -2.79 -4.04 10.26
CA ARG A 32 -2.97 -5.36 9.64
C ARG A 32 -2.68 -5.34 8.14
N THR A 33 -3.15 -4.32 7.42
CA THR A 33 -2.94 -4.20 5.96
C THR A 33 -1.49 -3.87 5.61
N ILE A 34 -0.86 -2.92 6.31
CA ILE A 34 0.56 -2.60 6.17
C ILE A 34 1.42 -3.80 6.56
N GLY A 35 1.17 -4.43 7.71
CA GLY A 35 1.92 -5.60 8.17
C GLY A 35 1.83 -6.78 7.19
N TYR A 36 0.64 -7.04 6.64
CA TYR A 36 0.47 -8.01 5.57
C TYR A 36 1.29 -7.66 4.33
N PHE A 37 1.27 -6.39 3.91
CA PHE A 37 2.03 -5.92 2.75
C PHE A 37 3.55 -6.07 2.96
N LEU A 38 4.06 -5.68 4.13
CA LEU A 38 5.47 -5.85 4.49
C LEU A 38 5.90 -7.30 4.43
N LYS A 39 5.08 -8.22 4.97
CA LYS A 39 5.34 -9.66 4.94
C LYS A 39 5.25 -10.26 3.54
N ARG A 40 4.37 -9.74 2.67
CA ARG A 40 4.12 -10.32 1.35
C ARG A 40 5.08 -9.84 0.27
N HIS A 41 5.48 -8.57 0.35
CA HIS A 41 6.24 -7.88 -0.70
C HIS A 41 7.64 -7.47 -0.27
N HIS A 42 7.96 -7.50 1.03
CA HIS A 42 9.28 -7.14 1.57
C HIS A 42 9.86 -5.84 0.99
N PRO A 43 9.11 -4.72 1.01
CA PRO A 43 9.62 -3.46 0.48
C PRO A 43 10.82 -2.98 1.31
N ASN A 44 11.77 -2.30 0.66
CA ASN A 44 12.88 -1.67 1.37
C ASN A 44 12.36 -0.47 2.17
N MET A 45 12.41 -0.56 3.50
CA MET A 45 12.02 0.51 4.43
C MET A 45 13.23 1.36 4.88
N ALA A 46 14.46 0.97 4.55
CA ALA A 46 15.63 1.80 4.85
C ALA A 46 15.68 3.05 3.95
N GLU A 47 15.10 2.97 2.76
CA GLU A 47 15.00 4.07 1.80
C GLU A 47 13.84 5.04 2.10
N THR A 48 13.03 4.80 3.14
CA THR A 48 11.81 5.58 3.39
C THR A 48 12.03 6.63 4.48
N LYS A 49 11.43 7.82 4.30
CA LYS A 49 11.60 8.92 5.25
C LYS A 49 10.96 8.64 6.63
N ARG A 50 9.86 7.90 6.63
CA ARG A 50 9.15 7.39 7.83
C ARG A 50 9.50 5.91 7.98
N GLN A 51 9.86 5.47 9.18
CA GLN A 51 10.30 4.09 9.42
C GLN A 51 9.27 3.29 10.21
N GLU A 52 8.49 3.95 11.06
CA GLU A 52 7.51 3.31 11.91
C GLU A 52 6.13 3.23 11.25
N ILE A 53 5.44 2.11 11.40
CA ILE A 53 4.08 1.91 10.88
C ILE A 53 3.11 2.94 11.48
N ALA A 54 3.33 3.32 12.73
CA ALA A 54 2.51 4.28 13.46
C ALA A 54 2.53 5.70 12.86
N GLU A 55 3.55 6.05 12.08
CA GLU A 55 3.67 7.35 11.41
C GLU A 55 2.75 7.49 10.19
N TYR A 56 2.13 6.40 9.74
CA TYR A 56 1.18 6.41 8.64
C TYR A 56 -0.25 6.51 9.14
N THR A 57 -1.09 7.30 8.47
CA THR A 57 -2.50 7.47 8.91
C THR A 57 -3.40 6.34 8.40
N CYS A 58 -3.09 5.77 7.25
CA CYS A 58 -3.82 4.66 6.62
C CYS A 58 -2.89 3.90 5.66
N PHE A 59 -3.35 2.79 5.09
CA PHE A 59 -2.55 2.03 4.13
C PHE A 59 -2.21 2.85 2.88
N ASN A 60 -3.12 3.71 2.40
CA ASN A 60 -2.87 4.56 1.24
C ASN A 60 -1.70 5.53 1.49
N ASP A 61 -1.63 6.12 2.69
CA ASP A 61 -0.52 7.01 3.10
C ASP A 61 0.82 6.26 3.17
N PHE A 62 0.81 4.99 3.61
CA PHE A 62 1.98 4.11 3.53
C PHE A 62 2.35 3.74 2.08
N PHE A 63 1.36 3.49 1.23
CA PHE A 63 1.59 3.11 -0.15
C PHE A 63 2.21 4.26 -0.95
N THR A 64 1.81 5.50 -0.70
CA THR A 64 2.38 6.71 -1.29
C THR A 64 3.49 7.34 -0.43
N ARG A 65 4.14 6.56 0.45
CA ARG A 65 5.19 7.07 1.35
C ARG A 65 6.35 7.69 0.56
N THR A 66 6.89 8.76 1.11
CA THR A 66 8.06 9.43 0.57
C THR A 66 9.33 8.64 0.84
N LEU A 67 10.16 8.53 -0.20
CA LEU A 67 11.51 8.01 -0.11
C LEU A 67 12.48 9.12 0.34
N LEU A 68 13.65 8.73 0.81
CA LEU A 68 14.77 9.63 1.04
C LEU A 68 15.18 10.27 -0.30
N PRO A 69 15.59 11.56 -0.31
CA PRO A 69 16.02 12.25 -1.53
C PRO A 69 17.14 11.50 -2.27
N GLU A 70 18.06 10.92 -1.49
CA GLU A 70 19.24 10.21 -1.98
C GLU A 70 18.95 8.77 -2.45
N ALA A 71 17.74 8.23 -2.22
CA ALA A 71 17.45 6.82 -2.49
C ALA A 71 17.41 6.48 -3.99
N ARG A 72 17.17 7.48 -4.83
CA ARG A 72 17.03 7.33 -6.29
C ARG A 72 17.72 8.51 -6.97
N PRO A 73 19.06 8.51 -7.07
CA PRO A 73 19.77 9.54 -7.83
C PRO A 73 19.29 9.50 -9.29
N ILE A 74 19.04 10.67 -9.85
CA ILE A 74 18.71 10.84 -11.26
C ILE A 74 20.05 10.97 -11.99
N ASP A 75 20.31 10.10 -12.96
CA ASP A 75 21.49 10.24 -13.82
C ASP A 75 21.41 11.57 -14.58
N PRO A 76 22.54 12.30 -14.71
CA PRO A 76 22.60 13.61 -15.36
C PRO A 76 22.30 13.58 -16.86
#